data_AF-A0AAD9QNC2-F1
#
_entry.id   AF-A0AAD9QNC2-F1
#
_cell.length_a   1.000
_cell.length_b   1.000
_cell.length_c   1.000
_cell.angle_alpha   90.00
_cell.angle_beta   90.00
_cell.angle_gamma   90.00
#
_symmetry.space_group_name_H-M   'P 1'
#
loop_
_entity.id
_entity.type
_entity.pdbx_description
1 polymer ?
#
loop_
_entity_poly.entity_id
_entity_poly.type
_entity_poly.pdbx_seq_one_letter_code
_entity_poly.pdbx_strand_id
1 'polypeptide(L)'
;MIHSQVCRFLRTKGVDEDVTEKLKEEKMDIPEVLSANDDVLKELGLTTAGDRLSLRGFCSTAQDGQKNTDKESKRRRLLEAFLSSRKDRSKKLVTSCHKEQKKKIGKEKEKTK
;
A
#
# COMPACT_ATOMS: atom_id res chain seq x y z
N MET A 1 3.65 -13.98 26.34
CA MET A 1 4.87 -13.73 25.53
C MET A 1 4.46 -13.03 24.25
N ILE A 2 4.78 -11.75 24.11
CA ILE A 2 4.60 -11.05 22.83
C ILE A 2 5.80 -11.47 21.97
N HIS A 3 5.60 -12.41 21.05
CA HIS A 3 6.57 -12.62 19.98
C HIS A 3 6.52 -11.38 19.10
N SER A 4 7.58 -10.57 19.11
CA SER A 4 7.76 -9.46 18.16
C SER A 4 7.58 -10.01 16.74
N GLN A 5 6.80 -9.30 15.91
CA GLN A 5 6.54 -9.71 14.53
C GLN A 5 7.86 -9.86 13.74
N VAL A 6 8.85 -9.03 14.08
CA VAL A 6 10.22 -9.09 13.57
C VAL A 6 10.88 -10.44 13.90
N CYS A 7 10.83 -10.87 15.15
CA CYS A 7 11.42 -12.16 15.57
C CYS A 7 10.77 -13.36 14.84
N ARG A 8 9.45 -13.32 14.62
CA ARG A 8 8.74 -14.36 13.87
C ARG A 8 9.19 -14.39 12.40
N PHE A 9 9.33 -13.22 11.79
CA PHE A 9 9.80 -13.09 10.41
C PHE A 9 11.22 -13.66 10.25
N LEU A 10 12.13 -13.32 11.16
CA LEU A 10 13.53 -13.78 11.11
C LEU A 10 13.66 -15.30 11.30
N ARG A 11 12.88 -15.91 12.20
CA ARG A 11 12.80 -17.39 12.29
C ARG A 11 12.35 -18.04 11.00
N THR A 12 11.37 -17.43 10.31
CA THR A 12 10.87 -17.95 9.02
C THR A 12 11.94 -17.88 7.93
N LYS A 13 12.88 -16.94 8.05
CA LYS A 13 14.03 -16.79 7.16
C LYS A 13 15.20 -17.70 7.51
N GLY A 14 15.14 -18.43 8.62
CA GLY A 14 16.22 -19.30 9.08
C GLY A 14 17.39 -18.54 9.70
N VAL A 15 17.14 -17.33 10.23
CA VAL A 15 18.14 -16.60 11.03
C VAL A 15 18.34 -17.33 12.36
N ASP A 16 19.58 -17.32 12.83
CA ASP A 16 19.99 -17.97 14.07
C ASP A 16 19.16 -17.52 15.28
N GLU A 17 18.92 -18.45 16.21
CA GLU A 17 18.07 -18.21 17.36
C GLU A 17 18.73 -17.27 18.37
N ASP A 18 20.07 -17.27 18.48
CA ASP A 18 20.84 -16.36 19.34
C ASP A 18 20.68 -14.90 18.88
N VAL A 19 20.68 -14.68 17.56
CA VAL A 19 20.45 -13.36 16.95
C VAL A 19 19.03 -12.89 17.24
N THR A 20 18.06 -13.81 17.11
CA THR A 20 16.66 -13.53 17.39
C THR A 20 16.42 -13.20 18.87
N GLU A 21 17.16 -13.83 19.78
CA GLU A 21 17.10 -13.55 21.22
C GLU A 21 17.68 -12.18 21.56
N LYS A 22 18.84 -11.80 21.01
CA LYS A 22 19.40 -10.45 21.16
C LYS A 22 18.46 -9.35 20.69
N LEU A 23 17.83 -9.54 19.53
CA LEU A 23 16.82 -8.62 18.99
C LEU A 23 15.59 -8.50 19.90
N LYS A 24 15.23 -9.59 20.59
CA LYS A 24 14.14 -9.61 21.56
C LYS A 24 14.52 -8.92 22.87
N GLU A 25 15.76 -9.07 23.34
CA GLU A 25 16.29 -8.34 24.50
C GLU A 25 16.35 -6.83 24.24
N GLU A 26 16.83 -6.44 23.07
CA GLU A 26 16.87 -5.03 22.61
C GLU A 26 15.46 -4.46 22.29
N LYS A 27 14.42 -5.31 22.36
CA LYS A 27 13.03 -4.94 22.04
C LYS A 27 12.89 -4.28 20.66
N MET A 28 13.62 -4.79 19.67
CA MET A 28 13.49 -4.34 18.28
C MET A 28 12.11 -4.70 17.73
N ASP A 29 11.26 -3.68 17.59
CA ASP A 29 9.97 -3.76 16.92
C ASP A 29 10.01 -3.03 15.57
N ILE A 30 8.91 -3.08 14.82
CA ILE A 30 8.80 -2.53 13.46
C ILE A 30 9.30 -1.06 13.35
N PRO A 31 8.91 -0.11 14.23
CA PRO A 31 9.36 1.27 14.09
C PRO A 31 10.86 1.44 14.39
N GLU A 32 11.40 0.73 15.37
CA GLU A 32 12.81 0.75 15.74
C GLU A 32 13.66 0.19 14.60
N VAL A 33 13.25 -0.92 13.98
CA VAL A 33 13.93 -1.50 12.81
C VAL A 33 13.95 -0.54 11.62
N LEU A 34 12.88 0.24 11.42
CA LEU A 34 12.82 1.22 10.33
C LEU A 34 13.70 2.46 10.60
N SER A 35 13.85 2.83 11.87
CA SER A 35 14.70 3.95 12.30
C SER A 35 16.17 3.56 12.47
N ALA A 36 16.46 2.29 12.68
CA ALA A 36 17.81 1.78 12.89
C ALA A 36 18.63 1.80 11.59
N ASN A 37 19.93 2.03 11.76
CA ASN A 37 20.90 1.92 10.67
C ASN A 37 21.30 0.45 10.44
N ASP A 38 21.74 0.16 9.22
CA ASP A 38 22.23 -1.18 8.84
C ASP A 38 23.39 -1.66 9.73
N ASP A 39 24.20 -0.74 10.27
CA ASP A 39 25.30 -1.07 11.18
C ASP A 39 24.78 -1.62 12.52
N VAL A 40 23.71 -1.02 13.07
CA VAL A 40 23.08 -1.52 14.32
C VAL A 40 22.51 -2.92 14.09
N LEU A 41 21.89 -3.15 12.94
CA LEU A 41 21.36 -4.47 12.58
C LEU A 41 22.48 -5.50 12.41
N LYS A 42 23.65 -5.10 11.89
CA LYS A 42 24.83 -5.97 11.82
C LYS A 42 25.38 -6.33 13.20
N GLU A 43 25.51 -5.35 14.11
CA GLU A 43 25.98 -5.59 15.49
C GLU A 43 25.08 -6.57 16.24
N LEU A 44 23.77 -6.52 15.96
CA LEU A 44 22.79 -7.46 16.52
C LEU A 44 22.89 -8.88 15.92
N GLY A 45 23.62 -9.05 14.82
CA GLY A 45 23.89 -10.35 14.19
C GLY A 45 23.29 -10.54 12.81
N LEU A 46 22.62 -9.54 12.23
CA LEU A 46 22.14 -9.58 10.85
C LEU A 46 23.29 -9.24 9.89
N THR A 47 24.25 -10.15 9.76
CA THR A 47 25.45 -9.98 8.92
C THR A 47 25.11 -10.01 7.42
N THR A 48 24.13 -10.81 7.02
CA THR A 48 23.66 -10.94 5.64
C THR A 48 22.89 -9.72 5.18
N ALA A 49 23.29 -9.11 4.06
CA ALA A 49 22.59 -7.97 3.48
C ALA A 49 21.15 -8.30 3.03
N GLY A 50 20.93 -9.53 2.54
CA GLY A 50 19.61 -10.02 2.15
C GLY A 50 18.61 -10.04 3.30
N ASP A 51 19.04 -10.40 4.50
CA ASP A 51 18.17 -10.44 5.69
C ASP A 51 17.80 -9.04 6.14
N ARG A 52 18.76 -8.11 6.19
CA ARG A 52 18.51 -6.69 6.48
C ARG A 52 17.52 -6.08 5.49
N LEU A 53 17.73 -6.31 4.19
CA LEU A 53 16.85 -5.81 3.14
C LEU A 53 15.44 -6.40 3.25
N SER A 54 15.35 -7.71 3.46
CA SER A 54 14.07 -8.43 3.60
C SER A 54 13.30 -7.97 4.83
N LEU A 55 14.00 -7.81 5.97
CA LEU A 55 13.43 -7.33 7.21
C LEU A 55 12.92 -5.89 7.05
N ARG A 56 13.71 -5.01 6.45
CA ARG A 56 13.31 -3.62 6.20
C ARG A 56 12.09 -3.54 5.30
N GLY A 57 12.06 -4.33 4.22
CA GLY A 57 10.91 -4.44 3.33
C GLY A 57 9.66 -4.93 4.06
N PHE A 58 9.78 -5.97 4.90
CA PHE A 58 8.70 -6.44 5.74
C PHE A 58 8.17 -5.34 6.66
N CYS A 59 9.06 -4.66 7.39
CA CYS A 59 8.68 -3.58 8.30
C CYS A 59 8.04 -2.39 7.56
N SER A 60 8.52 -2.02 6.37
CA SER A 60 7.92 -0.95 5.57
C SER A 60 6.50 -1.31 5.14
N THR A 61 6.27 -2.53 4.66
CA THR A 61 4.91 -2.97 4.27
C THR A 61 3.95 -3.07 5.46
N ALA A 62 4.46 -3.51 6.62
CA ALA A 62 3.67 -3.59 7.84
C ALA A 62 3.29 -2.19 8.37
N GLN A 63 4.19 -1.20 8.25
CA GLN A 63 3.92 0.19 8.63
C GLN A 63 2.99 0.90 7.64
N ASP A 64 3.17 0.69 6.33
CA ASP A 64 2.33 1.29 5.29
C ASP A 64 0.90 0.72 5.28
N GLY A 65 0.73 -0.57 5.61
CA GLY A 65 -0.59 -1.17 5.79
C GLY A 65 -1.45 -0.45 6.83
N GLN A 66 -0.85 0.22 7.81
CA GLN A 66 -1.57 1.04 8.79
C GLN A 66 -1.83 2.48 8.33
N LYS A 67 -1.02 3.03 7.42
CA LYS A 67 -1.08 4.45 7.02
C LYS A 67 -1.71 4.70 5.64
N ASN A 68 -1.74 3.70 4.75
CA ASN A 68 -2.08 3.87 3.33
C ASN A 68 -3.31 3.09 2.84
N THR A 69 -4.20 2.65 3.74
CA THR A 69 -5.45 1.96 3.38
C THR A 69 -6.35 2.78 2.46
N ASP A 70 -6.41 4.10 2.61
CA ASP A 70 -7.22 4.99 1.78
C ASP A 70 -6.68 5.12 0.34
N LYS A 71 -5.36 5.25 0.17
CA LYS A 71 -4.74 5.42 -1.16
C LYS A 71 -4.75 4.12 -1.97
N GLU A 72 -4.52 2.99 -1.32
CA GLU A 72 -4.62 1.67 -1.96
C GLU A 72 -6.06 1.41 -2.44
N SER A 73 -7.06 1.72 -1.60
CA SER A 73 -8.48 1.56 -1.93
C SER A 73 -8.90 2.41 -3.13
N LYS A 74 -8.42 3.65 -3.24
CA LYS A 74 -8.68 4.53 -4.40
C LYS A 74 -8.05 3.99 -5.68
N ARG A 75 -6.81 3.48 -5.62
CA ARG A 75 -6.15 2.84 -6.77
C ARG A 75 -6.89 1.59 -7.23
N ARG A 76 -7.30 0.71 -6.30
CA ARG A 76 -8.13 -0.45 -6.62
C ARG A 76 -9.44 -0.05 -7.30
N ARG A 77 -10.16 0.92 -6.73
CA ARG A 77 -11.43 1.39 -7.27
C ARG A 77 -11.28 1.99 -8.67
N LEU A 78 -10.21 2.75 -8.91
CA LEU A 78 -9.94 3.31 -10.23
C LEU A 78 -9.62 2.21 -11.26
N LEU A 79 -8.75 1.25 -10.90
CA LEU A 79 -8.42 0.11 -11.75
C LEU A 79 -9.66 -0.74 -12.07
N GLU A 80 -10.51 -1.00 -11.07
CA GLU A 80 -11.75 -1.72 -11.24
C GLU A 80 -12.69 -1.00 -12.21
N ALA A 81 -12.86 0.32 -12.09
CA ALA A 81 -13.64 1.13 -13.03
C ALA A 81 -13.09 1.05 -14.47
N PHE A 82 -11.75 1.10 -14.63
CA PHE A 82 -11.12 0.97 -15.95
C PHE A 82 -11.35 -0.40 -16.59
N LEU A 83 -11.26 -1.48 -15.81
CA LEU A 83 -11.46 -2.85 -16.31
C LEU A 83 -12.94 -3.15 -16.60
N SER A 84 -13.83 -2.72 -15.71
CA SER A 84 -15.28 -2.91 -15.87
C SER A 84 -15.86 -2.09 -17.02
N SER A 85 -15.34 -0.88 -17.29
CA SER A 85 -15.77 -0.05 -18.43
C SER A 85 -15.55 -0.70 -19.81
N ARG A 86 -14.60 -1.64 -19.92
CA ARG A 86 -14.34 -2.38 -21.17
C ARG A 86 -15.28 -3.58 -21.37
N LYS A 87 -15.88 -4.12 -20.29
CA LYS A 87 -16.73 -5.31 -20.36
C LYS A 87 -18.18 -5.00 -20.74
N ASP A 88 -18.67 -3.80 -20.45
CA ASP A 88 -20.06 -3.41 -20.71
C ASP A 88 -20.33 -3.00 -22.17
N ARG A 89 -19.29 -2.60 -22.91
CA ARG A 89 -19.43 -2.06 -24.28
C ARG A 89 -19.60 -3.13 -25.36
N SER A 90 -19.66 -4.42 -25.01
CA SER A 90 -19.70 -5.54 -25.98
C SER A 90 -21.09 -6.13 -26.22
N LYS A 91 -22.17 -5.57 -25.65
CA LYS A 91 -23.56 -6.09 -25.83
C LYS A 91 -24.59 -5.10 -26.37
N LYS A 92 -24.19 -3.97 -26.98
CA LYS A 92 -25.13 -3.10 -27.71
C LYS A 92 -24.68 -2.86 -29.14
N LEU A 93 -24.86 -3.89 -29.96
CA LEU A 93 -24.98 -3.76 -31.41
C LEU A 93 -26.42 -4.13 -31.77
N VAL A 94 -27.37 -3.21 -31.64
CA VAL A 94 -28.56 -3.09 -32.51
C VAL A 94 -29.02 -1.63 -32.48
N THR A 95 -28.68 -0.92 -33.57
CA THR A 95 -29.36 0.20 -34.23
C THR A 95 -30.25 1.16 -33.43
N SER A 96 -29.94 2.46 -33.44
CA SER A 96 -30.83 3.46 -34.06
C SER A 96 -30.17 4.84 -34.13
N CYS A 97 -30.26 5.43 -35.32
CA CYS A 97 -29.72 6.69 -35.79
C CYS A 97 -30.22 7.95 -35.07
N HIS A 98 -29.34 8.97 -35.02
CA HIS A 98 -29.59 10.41 -35.09
C HIS A 98 -30.60 11.06 -34.11
N LYS A 99 -30.09 11.96 -33.25
CA LYS A 99 -30.34 13.41 -33.35
C LYS A 99 -29.50 14.21 -32.36
N GLU A 100 -28.66 15.08 -32.93
CA GLU A 100 -28.09 16.24 -32.25
C GLU A 100 -29.22 17.17 -31.75
N GLN A 101 -29.09 17.69 -30.53
CA GLN A 101 -29.76 18.95 -30.17
C GLN A 101 -28.77 19.87 -29.44
N LYS A 102 -28.26 20.84 -30.21
CA LYS A 102 -27.54 22.04 -29.78
C LYS A 102 -28.54 23.13 -29.36
N LYS A 103 -28.14 23.90 -28.32
CA LYS A 103 -28.61 25.27 -27.94
C LYS A 103 -30.03 25.34 -27.34
N LYS A 104 -30.31 26.12 -26.29
CA LYS A 104 -30.18 27.59 -26.24
C LYS A 104 -29.86 28.18 -24.85
N ILE A 105 -29.01 29.20 -24.89
CA ILE A 105 -28.78 30.24 -23.87
C ILE A 105 -30.04 31.12 -23.76
N GLY A 106 -30.52 31.35 -22.53
CA GLY A 106 -31.56 32.32 -22.20
C GLY A 106 -31.04 33.31 -21.15
N LYS A 107 -30.90 34.58 -21.55
CA LYS A 107 -30.71 35.74 -20.67
C LYS A 107 -31.97 35.96 -19.85
N GLU A 108 -31.83 36.28 -18.58
CA GLU A 108 -32.81 37.14 -17.90
C GLU A 108 -32.05 38.23 -17.15
N LYS A 109 -32.23 39.47 -17.60
CA LYS A 109 -31.94 40.66 -16.81
C LYS A 109 -33.21 40.94 -16.02
N GLU A 110 -33.14 40.95 -14.69
CA GLU A 110 -34.16 41.60 -13.89
C GLU A 110 -33.49 42.66 -13.00
N LYS A 111 -33.94 43.91 -13.19
CA LYS A 111 -33.64 45.08 -12.39
C LYS A 111 -34.84 45.29 -11.46
N THR A 112 -34.58 45.45 -10.17
CA THR A 112 -35.54 45.96 -9.17
C THR A 112 -34.72 46.33 -7.93
N LYS A 113 -34.85 47.46 -7.25
CA LYS A 113 -35.42 48.79 -7.45
C LYS A 113 -34.65 49.69 -6.47
#